data_AF-A0A0D6LJZ8-F1
#
_entry.id   AF-A0A0D6LJZ8-F1
#
_cell.length_a   1.000
_cell.length_b   1.000
_cell.length_c   1.000
_cell.angle_alpha   90.00
_cell.angle_beta   90.00
_cell.angle_gamma   90.00
#
_symmetry.space_group_name_H-M   'P 1'
#
loop_
_entity.id
_entity.type
_entity.pdbx_description
1 polymer ?
#
loop_
_entity_poly.entity_id
_entity_poly.type
_entity_poly.pdbx_seq_one_letter_code
_entity_poly.pdbx_strand_id
1 'polypeptide(L)'
;MTEQHPSAKKSDGKKPSDSPDSPIPYMCHARLCLNIVNCSELLDELSPPFPAVLIDLQLLKGLKDDDCRSGMQKIRVAVDVQYLNDVRKADFPGYNIIYYDKSRYKDFLLFFDTESRILPRVSFSVYGNFSIPLDVERFLEFWNRSELVDCIGLKMFKQLWIILTNKRGEIYIIRWYRECGIIPHTYDVDFAAFIGEYNPQLLEHLQSNETKFFLSRKFGRKLPEVSDAKLIYASKADDSFEFTLRPLGGGRPMMDLFWMYTSANESWVGGTSRDGTKYKYSYPRRIRICAGDLLGHIFWVPCDPETIIVIT
;
A
#
# COMPACT_ATOMS: atom_id res chain seq x y z
N MET A 1 61.82 -49.26 -33.27
CA MET A 1 60.37 -49.07 -33.09
C MET A 1 60.17 -47.57 -33.10
N THR A 2 59.88 -47.04 -34.29
CA THR A 2 60.24 -45.68 -34.65
C THR A 2 59.08 -45.04 -35.43
N GLU A 3 58.58 -43.95 -34.85
CA GLU A 3 58.23 -42.65 -35.46
C GLU A 3 57.15 -42.50 -36.56
N GLN A 4 56.51 -41.31 -36.47
CA GLN A 4 55.87 -40.46 -37.50
C GLN A 4 54.34 -40.44 -37.68
N HIS A 5 53.78 -39.24 -37.43
CA HIS A 5 52.60 -38.58 -38.03
C HIS A 5 52.69 -38.51 -39.60
N PRO A 6 51.74 -37.88 -40.34
CA PRO A 6 50.30 -38.08 -40.56
C PRO A 6 49.95 -38.18 -42.09
N SER A 7 48.66 -38.07 -42.47
CA SER A 7 48.09 -37.60 -43.77
C SER A 7 47.41 -38.58 -44.78
N ALA A 8 46.13 -38.24 -45.07
CA ALA A 8 45.54 -37.91 -46.39
C ALA A 8 44.79 -38.94 -47.30
N LYS A 9 43.52 -38.53 -47.59
CA LYS A 9 42.80 -38.39 -48.90
C LYS A 9 42.10 -39.57 -49.62
N LYS A 10 40.79 -39.40 -49.88
CA LYS A 10 40.11 -39.18 -51.21
C LYS A 10 38.58 -38.97 -51.01
N SER A 11 37.97 -37.85 -51.44
CA SER A 11 37.23 -37.57 -52.72
C SER A 11 36.01 -38.49 -52.93
N ASP A 12 34.78 -38.05 -53.19
CA ASP A 12 34.27 -37.10 -54.21
C ASP A 12 32.83 -36.60 -53.90
N GLY A 13 32.42 -35.45 -54.46
CA GLY A 13 31.00 -35.20 -54.78
C GLY A 13 30.38 -33.80 -54.53
N LYS A 14 30.61 -32.86 -55.47
CA LYS A 14 29.72 -31.78 -55.99
C LYS A 14 28.78 -30.92 -55.08
N LYS A 15 28.99 -29.58 -55.20
CA LYS A 15 28.17 -28.35 -54.89
C LYS A 15 26.67 -28.40 -55.32
N PRO A 16 25.76 -27.47 -54.88
CA PRO A 16 26.01 -26.07 -54.51
C PRO A 16 25.29 -25.51 -53.25
N SER A 17 25.64 -24.25 -52.98
CA SER A 17 25.22 -23.28 -51.98
C SER A 17 23.72 -23.13 -51.71
N ASP A 18 23.34 -23.15 -50.42
CA ASP A 18 22.08 -22.59 -49.91
C ASP A 18 22.37 -21.52 -48.84
N SER A 19 21.90 -20.31 -49.15
CA SER A 19 21.82 -19.14 -48.27
C SER A 19 20.63 -19.31 -47.30
N PRO A 20 20.74 -18.94 -46.01
CA PRO A 20 19.62 -18.99 -45.09
C PRO A 20 19.04 -17.59 -44.90
N ASP A 21 18.00 -17.23 -45.65
CA ASP A 21 17.16 -16.07 -45.32
C ASP A 21 15.77 -16.25 -45.94
N SER A 22 14.83 -16.80 -45.16
CA SER A 22 13.38 -16.58 -45.24
C SER A 22 12.65 -17.43 -44.19
N PRO A 23 11.93 -16.85 -43.22
CA PRO A 23 11.07 -17.62 -42.33
C PRO A 23 9.78 -18.03 -43.05
N ILE A 24 9.48 -19.32 -42.95
CA ILE A 24 8.24 -19.98 -43.38
C ILE A 24 7.04 -19.30 -42.72
N PRO A 25 5.95 -18.99 -43.44
CA PRO A 25 4.78 -18.35 -42.84
C PRO A 25 3.99 -19.39 -42.03
N TYR A 26 3.94 -19.20 -40.72
CA TYR A 26 3.01 -19.92 -39.85
C TYR A 26 1.58 -19.52 -40.25
N MET A 27 0.89 -20.41 -40.96
CA MET A 27 -0.57 -20.37 -41.12
C MET A 27 -1.21 -20.49 -39.73
N CYS A 28 -1.88 -19.43 -39.28
CA CYS A 28 -2.71 -19.46 -38.08
C CYS A 28 -4.07 -20.09 -38.42
N HIS A 29 -4.39 -21.21 -37.76
CA HIS A 29 -5.70 -21.86 -37.85
C HIS A 29 -6.76 -21.05 -37.07
N ALA A 30 -7.93 -20.91 -37.67
CA ALA A 30 -9.07 -20.20 -37.12
C ALA A 30 -9.65 -20.91 -35.87
N ARG A 31 -9.49 -20.26 -34.71
CA ARG A 31 -10.20 -20.36 -33.40
C ARG A 31 -9.20 -20.44 -32.24
N LEU A 32 -8.68 -19.26 -31.85
CA LEU A 32 -8.11 -18.87 -30.54
C LEU A 32 -7.08 -17.75 -30.76
N CYS A 33 -7.49 -16.63 -31.34
CA CYS A 33 -6.83 -15.37 -31.03
C CYS A 33 -7.41 -14.93 -29.68
N LEU A 34 -6.69 -15.24 -28.59
CA LEU A 34 -6.90 -14.54 -27.33
C LEU A 34 -6.57 -13.07 -27.61
N ASN A 35 -7.60 -12.25 -27.83
CA ASN A 35 -7.44 -10.81 -27.82
C ASN A 35 -7.08 -10.43 -26.39
N ILE A 36 -5.79 -10.30 -26.10
CA ILE A 36 -5.35 -9.53 -24.94
C ILE A 36 -5.84 -8.12 -25.24
N VAL A 37 -6.90 -7.70 -24.56
CA VAL A 37 -7.43 -6.36 -24.69
C VAL A 37 -6.35 -5.43 -24.16
N ASN A 38 -5.66 -4.75 -25.06
CA ASN A 38 -4.63 -3.79 -24.71
C ASN A 38 -5.24 -2.39 -24.85
N CYS A 39 -5.43 -1.66 -23.76
CA CYS A 39 -5.97 -0.31 -23.77
C CYS A 39 -5.01 0.75 -24.34
N SER A 40 -4.02 0.36 -25.14
CA SER A 40 -3.07 1.24 -25.81
C SER A 40 -3.75 2.36 -26.61
N GLU A 41 -4.75 2.04 -27.44
CA GLU A 41 -5.44 3.05 -28.25
C GLU A 41 -6.12 4.12 -27.38
N LEU A 42 -6.78 3.69 -26.29
CA LEU A 42 -7.36 4.59 -25.31
C LEU A 42 -6.27 5.45 -24.64
N LEU A 43 -5.18 4.84 -24.19
CA LEU A 43 -4.10 5.55 -23.53
C LEU A 43 -3.41 6.56 -24.47
N ASP A 44 -3.29 6.24 -25.76
CA ASP A 44 -2.76 7.12 -26.78
C ASP A 44 -3.69 8.33 -27.01
N GLU A 45 -5.00 8.11 -27.10
CA GLU A 45 -6.01 9.17 -27.23
C GLU A 45 -6.02 10.12 -26.03
N LEU A 46 -5.88 9.57 -24.83
CA LEU A 46 -5.96 10.30 -23.57
C LEU A 46 -4.62 10.95 -23.14
N SER A 47 -3.51 10.57 -23.78
CA SER A 47 -2.14 10.92 -23.38
C SER A 47 -1.94 12.44 -23.30
N PRO A 48 -1.51 12.99 -22.14
CA PRO A 48 -1.22 14.40 -22.02
C PRO A 48 0.05 14.77 -22.81
N PRO A 49 0.17 16.02 -23.28
CA PRO A 49 1.39 16.50 -23.93
C PRO A 49 2.54 16.80 -22.95
N PHE A 50 2.41 16.39 -21.68
CA PHE A 50 3.38 16.61 -20.60
C PHE A 50 3.43 15.38 -19.68
N PRO A 51 4.57 15.09 -19.02
CA PRO A 51 4.67 13.98 -18.07
C PRO A 51 3.68 14.13 -16.91
N ALA A 52 2.85 13.11 -16.69
CA ALA A 52 1.88 13.12 -15.61
C ALA A 52 1.58 11.72 -15.05
N VAL A 53 1.31 11.65 -13.75
CA VAL A 53 0.79 10.46 -13.09
C VAL A 53 -0.71 10.38 -13.32
N LEU A 54 -1.19 9.23 -13.79
CA LEU A 54 -2.63 8.98 -13.92
C LEU A 54 -3.22 8.73 -12.52
N ILE A 55 -4.17 9.57 -12.11
CA ILE A 55 -4.85 9.48 -10.81
C ILE A 55 -6.38 9.47 -10.93
N ASP A 56 -6.90 9.29 -12.15
CA ASP A 56 -8.32 9.08 -12.38
C ASP A 56 -8.70 7.68 -11.93
N LEU A 57 -9.37 7.59 -10.77
CA LEU A 57 -9.64 6.31 -10.12
C LEU A 57 -10.60 5.42 -10.93
N GLN A 58 -11.46 6.01 -11.76
CA GLN A 58 -12.37 5.23 -12.60
C GLN A 58 -11.63 4.67 -13.81
N LEU A 59 -10.80 5.49 -14.45
CA LEU A 59 -9.95 5.02 -15.55
C LEU A 59 -8.97 3.95 -15.07
N LEU A 60 -8.32 4.15 -13.92
CA LEU A 60 -7.42 3.15 -13.34
C LEU A 60 -8.12 1.81 -13.09
N LYS A 61 -9.34 1.82 -12.56
CA LYS A 61 -10.14 0.59 -12.39
C LYS A 61 -10.47 -0.05 -13.73
N GLY A 62 -10.91 0.74 -14.71
CA GLY A 62 -11.18 0.25 -16.07
C GLY A 62 -9.96 -0.41 -16.70
N LEU A 63 -8.79 0.22 -16.63
CA LEU A 63 -7.53 -0.35 -17.12
C LEU A 63 -7.15 -1.66 -16.42
N LYS A 64 -7.43 -1.81 -15.13
CA LYS A 64 -7.19 -3.06 -14.39
C LYS A 64 -8.16 -4.17 -14.83
N ASP A 65 -9.40 -3.81 -15.13
CA ASP A 65 -10.48 -4.73 -15.49
C ASP A 65 -10.57 -4.97 -17.02
N ASP A 66 -9.56 -4.54 -17.78
CA ASP A 66 -9.50 -4.56 -19.25
C ASP A 66 -10.71 -3.86 -19.92
N ASP A 67 -11.33 -2.90 -19.24
CA ASP A 67 -12.42 -2.06 -19.73
C ASP A 67 -11.89 -0.75 -20.31
N CYS A 68 -11.59 -0.76 -21.61
CA CYS A 68 -11.01 0.39 -22.33
C CYS A 68 -12.06 1.41 -22.81
N ARG A 69 -13.17 1.59 -22.11
CA ARG A 69 -14.17 2.61 -22.48
C ARG A 69 -13.81 3.96 -21.87
N SER A 70 -13.70 4.99 -22.70
CA SER A 70 -13.56 6.38 -22.22
C SER A 70 -14.93 6.94 -21.82
N GLY A 71 -15.04 7.46 -20.60
CA GLY A 71 -16.12 8.39 -20.25
C GLY A 71 -15.76 9.79 -20.74
N MET A 72 -16.73 10.57 -21.24
CA MET A 72 -16.55 11.97 -21.70
C MET A 72 -16.26 12.97 -20.56
N GLN A 73 -15.43 12.60 -19.59
CA GLN A 73 -15.08 13.42 -18.43
C GLN A 73 -13.61 13.86 -18.50
N LYS A 74 -13.31 15.00 -17.89
CA LYS A 74 -11.94 15.50 -17.77
C LYS A 74 -11.09 14.49 -16.99
N ILE A 75 -10.01 14.03 -17.60
CA ILE A 75 -9.12 13.04 -16.99
C ILE A 75 -8.36 13.69 -15.85
N ARG A 76 -8.31 13.02 -14.72
CA ARG A 76 -7.56 13.50 -13.56
C ARG A 76 -6.11 13.01 -13.57
N VAL A 77 -5.17 13.96 -13.50
CA VAL A 77 -3.74 13.69 -13.55
C VAL A 77 -2.99 14.49 -12.49
N ALA A 78 -1.85 13.96 -12.03
CA ALA A 78 -0.97 14.64 -11.11
C ALA A 78 0.38 14.94 -11.77
N VAL A 79 0.83 16.19 -11.66
CA VAL A 79 2.07 16.66 -12.27
C VAL A 79 3.08 16.99 -11.17
N ASP A 80 4.33 16.62 -11.37
CA ASP A 80 5.40 16.92 -10.41
C ASP A 80 5.59 18.45 -10.30
N VAL A 81 5.70 18.98 -9.08
CA VAL A 81 5.90 20.42 -8.84
C VAL A 81 7.13 20.98 -9.53
N GLN A 82 8.12 20.16 -9.90
CA GLN A 82 9.25 20.62 -10.71
C GLN A 82 8.83 21.18 -12.09
N TYR A 83 7.66 20.77 -12.61
CA TYR A 83 7.09 21.24 -13.88
C TYR A 83 6.02 22.32 -13.73
N LEU A 84 5.88 22.92 -12.54
CA LEU A 84 4.82 23.90 -12.25
C LEU A 84 4.83 25.10 -13.20
N ASN A 85 6.03 25.52 -13.66
CA ASN A 85 6.18 26.64 -14.59
C ASN A 85 5.84 26.28 -16.04
N ASP A 86 5.98 25.00 -16.41
CA ASP A 86 5.77 24.51 -17.77
C ASP A 86 4.34 23.99 -17.98
N VAL A 87 3.71 23.47 -16.91
CA VAL A 87 2.40 22.83 -16.96
C VAL A 87 1.41 23.57 -16.07
N ARG A 88 0.78 24.62 -16.62
CA ARG A 88 -0.23 25.41 -15.90
C ARG A 88 -1.63 24.87 -16.19
N LYS A 89 -2.46 24.75 -15.15
CA LYS A 89 -3.83 24.22 -15.27
C LYS A 89 -4.67 24.93 -16.34
N ALA A 90 -4.49 26.25 -16.48
CA ALA A 90 -5.25 27.08 -17.43
C ALA A 90 -4.96 26.72 -18.90
N ASP A 91 -3.78 26.18 -19.20
CA ASP A 91 -3.35 25.87 -20.56
C ASP A 91 -3.93 24.53 -21.05
N PHE A 92 -4.45 23.69 -20.14
CA PHE A 92 -4.90 22.33 -20.42
C PHE A 92 -6.31 22.03 -19.88
N PRO A 93 -7.36 22.67 -20.41
CA PRO A 93 -8.72 22.60 -19.86
C PRO A 93 -9.38 21.22 -19.95
N GLY A 94 -8.85 20.30 -20.77
CA GLY A 94 -9.28 18.91 -20.89
C GLY A 94 -8.86 18.00 -19.74
N TYR A 95 -7.91 18.46 -18.90
CA TYR A 95 -7.40 17.71 -17.76
C TYR A 95 -7.80 18.37 -16.43
N ASN A 96 -8.06 17.54 -15.43
CA ASN A 96 -8.10 17.97 -14.04
C ASN A 96 -6.71 17.75 -13.43
N ILE A 97 -5.88 18.80 -13.51
CA ILE A 97 -4.49 18.77 -13.05
C ILE A 97 -4.41 19.11 -11.56
N ILE A 98 -3.77 18.25 -10.79
CA ILE A 98 -3.23 18.57 -9.47
C ILE A 98 -1.70 18.48 -9.50
N TYR A 99 -1.04 19.03 -8.48
CA TYR A 99 0.41 18.93 -8.36
C TYR A 99 0.81 17.98 -7.24
N TYR A 100 2.00 17.40 -7.33
CA TYR A 100 2.57 16.64 -6.23
C TYR A 100 4.07 16.91 -6.05
N ASP A 101 4.53 16.84 -4.80
CA ASP A 101 5.93 16.91 -4.41
C ASP A 101 6.49 15.52 -4.07
N LYS A 102 7.75 15.31 -4.45
CA LYS A 102 8.53 14.09 -4.23
C LYS A 102 9.81 14.43 -3.47
N SER A 103 9.68 14.94 -2.25
CA SER A 103 10.82 15.22 -1.36
C SER A 103 11.72 13.99 -1.14
N ARG A 104 13.04 14.15 -1.32
CA ARG A 104 14.01 13.07 -1.10
C ARG A 104 14.13 12.62 0.36
N TYR A 105 13.62 13.42 1.29
CA TYR A 105 13.70 13.17 2.73
C TYR A 105 12.45 12.51 3.30
N LYS A 106 11.41 12.32 2.48
CA LYS A 106 10.13 11.74 2.88
C LYS A 106 9.88 10.42 2.14
N ASP A 107 9.27 9.46 2.82
CA ASP A 107 8.94 8.14 2.24
C ASP A 107 7.59 8.11 1.50
N PHE A 108 6.95 9.28 1.36
CA PHE A 108 5.68 9.48 0.69
C PHE A 108 5.74 10.57 -0.38
N LEU A 109 4.69 10.62 -1.20
CA LEU A 109 4.38 11.67 -2.16
C LEU A 109 3.32 12.60 -1.55
N LEU A 110 3.50 13.92 -1.65
CA LEU A 110 2.54 14.92 -1.17
C LEU A 110 1.77 15.50 -2.36
N PHE A 111 0.47 15.30 -2.43
CA PHE A 111 -0.41 15.81 -3.48
C PHE A 111 -1.18 17.04 -2.98
N PHE A 112 -1.17 18.10 -3.77
CA PHE A 112 -1.88 19.36 -3.55
C PHE A 112 -3.23 19.32 -4.26
N ASP A 113 -4.15 18.55 -3.67
CA ASP A 113 -5.55 18.43 -4.09
C ASP A 113 -6.43 19.43 -3.30
N THR A 114 -7.78 19.36 -3.42
CA THR A 114 -8.70 20.18 -2.61
C THR A 114 -8.35 20.09 -1.12
N GLU A 115 -8.13 18.87 -0.65
CA GLU A 115 -7.47 18.59 0.62
C GLU A 115 -6.10 18.00 0.30
N SER A 116 -5.07 18.38 1.05
CA SER A 116 -3.75 17.78 0.88
C SER A 116 -3.83 16.27 1.07
N ARG A 117 -3.08 15.52 0.28
CA ARG A 117 -3.01 14.06 0.39
C ARG A 117 -1.58 13.60 0.46
N ILE A 118 -1.28 12.61 1.31
CA ILE A 118 0.01 11.92 1.29
C ILE A 118 -0.20 10.44 0.94
N LEU A 119 0.59 9.92 0.01
CA LEU A 119 0.57 8.51 -0.38
C LEU A 119 1.95 7.90 -0.20
N PRO A 120 2.06 6.64 0.26
CA PRO A 120 3.32 5.92 0.23
C PRO A 120 3.93 5.94 -1.18
N ARG A 121 5.26 5.90 -1.28
CA ARG A 121 5.92 5.78 -2.59
C ARG A 121 5.47 4.50 -3.29
N VAL A 122 4.88 4.67 -4.47
CA VAL A 122 4.49 3.59 -5.37
C VAL A 122 5.36 3.57 -6.62
N SER A 123 5.43 2.41 -7.26
CA SER A 123 6.10 2.23 -8.54
C SER A 123 5.11 2.44 -9.68
N PHE A 124 5.59 3.02 -10.78
CA PHE A 124 4.79 3.30 -11.97
C PHE A 124 5.39 2.62 -13.20
N SER A 125 4.53 2.12 -14.09
CA SER A 125 4.88 1.88 -15.50
C SER A 125 4.72 3.18 -16.28
N VAL A 126 5.59 3.40 -17.27
CA VAL A 126 5.51 4.57 -18.13
C VAL A 126 4.94 4.15 -19.47
N TYR A 127 3.90 4.85 -19.93
CA TYR A 127 3.28 4.69 -21.24
C TYR A 127 3.15 6.08 -21.88
N GLY A 128 3.98 6.37 -22.87
CA GLY A 128 4.11 7.74 -23.41
C GLY A 128 4.45 8.73 -22.29
N ASN A 129 3.58 9.73 -22.09
CA ASN A 129 3.71 10.71 -21.03
C ASN A 129 2.96 10.34 -19.73
N PHE A 130 2.23 9.22 -19.73
CA PHE A 130 1.58 8.73 -18.52
C PHE A 130 2.54 7.90 -17.66
N SER A 131 2.47 8.14 -16.35
CA SER A 131 2.93 7.22 -15.32
C SER A 131 1.72 6.54 -14.68
N ILE A 132 1.59 5.23 -14.85
CA ILE A 132 0.46 4.41 -14.40
C ILE A 132 0.91 3.54 -13.23
N PRO A 133 0.20 3.48 -12.09
CA PRO A 133 0.60 2.64 -10.96
C PRO A 133 0.73 1.17 -11.36
N LEU A 134 1.83 0.51 -10.98
CA LEU A 134 2.04 -0.92 -11.27
C LEU A 134 1.05 -1.82 -10.52
N ASP A 135 0.73 -1.48 -9.27
CA ASP A 135 -0.26 -2.16 -8.44
C ASP A 135 -1.46 -1.22 -8.26
N VAL A 136 -2.36 -1.24 -9.24
CA VAL A 136 -3.55 -0.36 -9.27
C VAL A 136 -4.41 -0.57 -8.03
N GLU A 137 -4.62 -1.81 -7.60
CA GLU A 137 -5.44 -2.10 -6.43
C GLU A 137 -4.89 -1.44 -5.16
N ARG A 138 -3.58 -1.61 -4.92
CA ARG A 138 -2.91 -0.95 -3.79
C ARG A 138 -2.97 0.57 -3.90
N PHE A 139 -2.77 1.10 -5.10
CA PHE A 139 -2.83 2.54 -5.30
C PHE A 139 -4.21 3.09 -4.93
N LEU A 140 -5.29 2.42 -5.33
CA LEU A 140 -6.66 2.79 -4.98
C LEU A 140 -6.90 2.71 -3.47
N GLU A 141 -6.40 1.67 -2.79
CA GLU A 141 -6.48 1.54 -1.34
C GLU A 141 -5.76 2.70 -0.62
N PHE A 142 -4.54 3.04 -1.07
CA PHE A 142 -3.77 4.15 -0.53
C PHE A 142 -4.44 5.49 -0.80
N TRP A 143 -4.95 5.70 -2.01
CA TRP A 143 -5.66 6.92 -2.37
C TRP A 143 -6.90 7.13 -1.50
N ASN A 144 -7.62 6.06 -1.16
CA ASN A 144 -8.79 6.16 -0.30
C ASN A 144 -8.46 6.60 1.13
N ARG A 145 -7.23 6.33 1.61
CA ARG A 145 -6.75 6.70 2.95
C ARG A 145 -5.84 7.94 2.95
N SER A 146 -5.61 8.56 1.79
CA SER A 146 -4.50 9.51 1.63
C SER A 146 -4.75 10.92 2.14
N GLU A 147 -5.98 11.28 2.48
CA GLU A 147 -6.31 12.60 3.03
C GLU A 147 -5.40 12.90 4.22
N LEU A 148 -4.68 14.02 4.14
CA LEU A 148 -3.72 14.42 5.16
C LEU A 148 -4.48 15.03 6.32
N VAL A 149 -4.34 14.43 7.48
CA VAL A 149 -4.66 15.07 8.75
C VAL A 149 -3.39 15.78 9.21
N ASP A 150 -3.53 16.99 9.73
CA ASP A 150 -2.46 17.70 10.40
C ASP A 150 -2.48 17.39 11.91
N CYS A 151 -1.30 17.38 12.53
CA CYS A 151 -1.19 17.33 13.99
C CYS A 151 -1.41 18.73 14.59
N ILE A 152 -1.98 18.82 15.80
CA ILE A 152 -2.39 20.08 16.43
C ILE A 152 -1.32 20.68 17.38
N GLY A 153 -0.31 19.91 17.81
CA GLY A 153 0.80 20.48 18.60
C GLY A 153 0.47 20.88 20.06
N LEU A 154 -0.41 20.14 20.76
CA LEU A 154 -0.78 20.36 22.17
C LEU A 154 0.10 19.58 23.16
N LYS A 155 0.65 20.26 24.18
CA LYS A 155 1.40 19.66 25.32
C LYS A 155 0.46 19.10 26.40
N MET A 156 0.57 17.82 26.82
CA MET A 156 -0.21 17.27 27.94
C MET A 156 0.40 16.07 28.69
N PHE A 157 -0.11 15.83 29.90
CA PHE A 157 0.45 14.96 30.96
C PHE A 157 -0.16 13.54 31.09
N LYS A 158 -1.02 13.05 30.18
CA LYS A 158 -1.72 11.75 30.36
C LYS A 158 -1.84 10.88 29.12
N GLN A 159 -1.90 9.57 29.38
CA GLN A 159 -1.58 8.50 28.45
C GLN A 159 -2.81 7.81 27.86
N LEU A 160 -3.04 7.95 26.55
CA LEU A 160 -3.98 7.12 25.80
C LEU A 160 -3.32 6.65 24.50
N TRP A 161 -3.56 5.40 24.13
CA TRP A 161 -2.77 4.59 23.21
C TRP A 161 -3.68 3.86 22.25
N ILE A 162 -3.75 4.32 21.01
CA ILE A 162 -4.47 3.60 19.96
C ILE A 162 -3.79 3.97 18.67
N ILE A 163 -3.71 2.99 17.81
CA ILE A 163 -3.03 3.07 16.55
C ILE A 163 -3.75 2.04 15.65
N LEU A 164 -3.70 2.06 14.32
CA LEU A 164 -4.24 1.00 13.45
C LEU A 164 -3.10 0.36 12.57
N THR A 165 -3.33 -0.65 11.74
CA THR A 165 -2.37 -1.25 10.77
C THR A 165 -3.15 -1.75 9.57
N ASN A 166 -2.55 -1.76 8.37
CA ASN A 166 -3.12 -2.39 7.17
C ASN A 166 -2.55 -3.79 6.90
N LYS A 167 -3.04 -4.47 5.85
CA LYS A 167 -2.66 -5.84 5.42
C LYS A 167 -1.17 -6.07 5.14
N ARG A 168 -0.35 -5.01 5.06
CA ARG A 168 1.10 -5.07 4.74
C ARG A 168 1.99 -4.68 5.92
N GLY A 169 1.42 -4.42 7.10
CA GLY A 169 2.18 -4.08 8.32
C GLY A 169 2.60 -2.61 8.43
N GLU A 170 1.92 -1.70 7.73
CA GLU A 170 2.18 -0.26 7.84
C GLU A 170 1.50 0.33 9.09
N ILE A 171 2.14 1.37 9.65
CA ILE A 171 2.09 1.76 11.06
C ILE A 171 1.28 3.07 11.25
N TYR A 172 0.61 3.27 12.37
CA TYR A 172 -0.35 4.39 12.62
C TYR A 172 0.05 5.10 13.95
N ILE A 173 -0.42 6.30 14.38
CA ILE A 173 -0.20 6.82 15.78
C ILE A 173 -1.32 7.79 16.25
N ILE A 174 -2.03 7.59 17.38
CA ILE A 174 -2.98 8.60 17.95
C ILE A 174 -2.30 9.74 18.73
N ARG A 175 -1.12 9.54 19.33
CA ARG A 175 -0.36 10.63 19.97
C ARG A 175 0.37 11.58 19.02
N TRP A 176 0.56 11.19 17.76
CA TRP A 176 1.08 12.07 16.71
C TRP A 176 0.20 13.30 16.54
N TYR A 177 -1.13 13.15 16.65
CA TYR A 177 -2.08 14.26 16.52
C TYR A 177 -1.82 15.38 17.53
N ARG A 178 -1.14 15.09 18.65
CA ARG A 178 -0.91 16.05 19.73
C ARG A 178 0.50 16.62 19.72
N GLU A 179 1.54 15.81 19.66
CA GLU A 179 2.92 16.30 19.81
C GLU A 179 3.70 16.34 18.50
N CYS A 180 3.08 15.97 17.37
CA CYS A 180 3.72 15.92 16.05
C CYS A 180 5.03 15.11 16.03
N GLY A 181 5.18 14.18 16.98
CA GLY A 181 6.45 13.56 17.33
C GLY A 181 6.30 12.36 18.25
N ILE A 182 7.41 11.69 18.52
CA ILE A 182 7.49 10.60 19.51
C ILE A 182 7.87 11.21 20.87
N ILE A 183 7.13 10.85 21.91
CA ILE A 183 7.37 11.35 23.27
C ILE A 183 8.70 10.79 23.79
N PRO A 184 9.69 11.63 24.16
CA PRO A 184 11.03 11.16 24.54
C PRO A 184 11.10 10.19 25.73
N HIS A 185 10.06 10.16 26.56
CA HIS A 185 9.98 9.34 27.78
C HIS A 185 8.97 8.18 27.68
N THR A 186 8.49 7.84 26.47
CA THR A 186 7.76 6.59 26.29
C THR A 186 8.69 5.37 26.31
N TYR A 187 8.18 4.23 26.75
CA TYR A 187 8.91 2.96 26.77
C TYR A 187 8.38 1.94 25.75
N ASP A 188 7.20 2.21 25.19
CA ASP A 188 6.45 1.40 24.24
C ASP A 188 5.68 2.25 23.20
N VAL A 189 5.21 1.59 22.14
CA VAL A 189 4.35 2.16 21.09
C VAL A 189 3.24 1.15 20.73
N ASP A 190 1.99 1.54 20.89
CA ASP A 190 0.85 0.61 20.81
C ASP A 190 0.09 0.66 19.48
N PHE A 191 0.50 -0.11 18.48
CA PHE A 191 -0.24 -0.37 17.25
C PHE A 191 -1.61 -1.02 17.49
N ALA A 192 -2.63 -0.76 16.67
CA ALA A 192 -3.77 -1.67 16.54
C ALA A 192 -3.97 -2.01 15.07
N ALA A 193 -4.99 -2.75 14.65
CA ALA A 193 -5.18 -3.15 13.25
C ALA A 193 -6.58 -3.70 13.07
N PHE A 194 -7.24 -3.47 11.94
CA PHE A 194 -8.50 -4.18 11.73
C PHE A 194 -8.23 -5.68 11.57
N ILE A 195 -8.95 -6.52 12.32
CA ILE A 195 -8.78 -7.97 12.24
C ILE A 195 -9.10 -8.52 10.83
N GLY A 196 -9.98 -7.85 10.08
CA GLY A 196 -10.25 -8.18 8.67
C GLY A 196 -9.07 -7.92 7.73
N GLU A 197 -8.04 -7.21 8.21
CA GLU A 197 -6.79 -6.96 7.52
C GLU A 197 -5.64 -7.87 8.02
N TYR A 198 -5.94 -8.81 8.92
CA TYR A 198 -4.95 -9.78 9.39
C TYR A 198 -4.42 -10.64 8.23
N ASN A 199 -3.11 -10.58 8.01
CA ASN A 199 -2.40 -11.46 7.10
C ASN A 199 -1.63 -12.52 7.92
N PRO A 200 -1.92 -13.84 7.76
CA PRO A 200 -1.19 -14.88 8.48
C PRO A 200 0.32 -14.89 8.20
N GLN A 201 0.77 -14.45 7.02
CA GLN A 201 2.19 -14.35 6.68
C GLN A 201 2.95 -13.35 7.56
N LEU A 202 2.26 -12.35 8.14
CA LEU A 202 2.88 -11.43 9.10
C LEU A 202 3.44 -12.18 10.30
N LEU A 203 2.69 -13.16 10.81
CA LEU A 203 3.13 -13.95 11.96
C LEU A 203 4.35 -14.80 11.59
N GLU A 204 4.34 -15.43 10.42
CA GLU A 204 5.45 -16.23 9.90
C GLU A 204 6.72 -15.38 9.76
N HIS A 205 6.62 -14.20 9.15
CA HIS A 205 7.75 -13.28 9.00
C HIS A 205 8.30 -12.78 10.35
N LEU A 206 7.41 -12.42 11.29
CA LEU A 206 7.84 -11.99 12.63
C LEU A 206 8.51 -13.11 13.46
N GLN A 207 8.35 -14.37 13.04
CA GLN A 207 8.98 -15.55 13.62
C GLN A 207 10.22 -16.03 12.85
N SER A 208 10.43 -15.57 11.61
CA SER A 208 11.54 -16.04 10.74
C SER A 208 12.90 -15.41 11.05
N ASN A 209 12.96 -14.41 11.95
CA ASN A 209 14.14 -13.57 12.23
C ASN A 209 14.68 -12.77 11.02
N GLU A 210 13.96 -12.73 9.90
CA GLU A 210 14.39 -12.00 8.68
C GLU A 210 13.96 -10.52 8.69
N THR A 211 13.08 -10.12 9.61
CA THR A 211 12.62 -8.73 9.74
C THR A 211 13.41 -7.97 10.80
N LYS A 212 13.35 -6.64 10.79
CA LYS A 212 14.03 -5.80 11.82
C LYS A 212 13.43 -5.97 13.23
N PHE A 213 12.28 -6.63 13.32
CA PHE A 213 11.55 -6.87 14.55
C PHE A 213 11.28 -8.37 14.72
N PHE A 214 11.03 -8.81 15.94
CA PHE A 214 10.59 -10.17 16.22
C PHE A 214 9.40 -10.17 17.17
N LEU A 215 8.59 -11.22 17.07
CA LEU A 215 7.49 -11.45 17.99
C LEU A 215 8.03 -11.85 19.37
N SER A 216 7.91 -10.95 20.35
CA SER A 216 8.29 -11.23 21.73
C SER A 216 7.16 -11.90 22.51
N ARG A 217 5.90 -11.53 22.25
CA ARG A 217 4.73 -12.12 22.91
C ARG A 217 3.55 -12.16 21.95
N LYS A 218 2.68 -13.12 22.17
CA LYS A 218 1.39 -13.26 21.49
C LYS A 218 0.35 -13.53 22.55
N PHE A 219 -0.60 -12.62 22.71
CA PHE A 219 -1.75 -12.83 23.55
C PHE A 219 -2.97 -13.18 22.70
N GLY A 220 -3.77 -14.08 23.29
CA GLY A 220 -5.00 -14.58 22.73
C GLY A 220 -4.90 -15.28 21.37
N ARG A 221 -6.05 -15.45 20.71
CA ARG A 221 -6.22 -16.14 19.42
C ARG A 221 -7.13 -15.33 18.49
N LYS A 222 -6.92 -15.49 17.18
CA LYS A 222 -7.84 -14.96 16.17
C LYS A 222 -9.20 -15.62 16.36
N LEU A 223 -10.24 -14.82 16.64
CA LEU A 223 -11.61 -15.30 16.67
C LEU A 223 -12.01 -15.81 15.26
N PRO A 224 -12.69 -16.97 15.14
CA PRO A 224 -13.13 -17.47 13.85
C PRO A 224 -14.07 -16.47 13.16
N GLU A 225 -13.90 -16.33 11.85
CA GLU A 225 -14.85 -15.62 10.98
C GLU A 225 -16.14 -16.44 10.93
N VAL A 226 -17.18 -15.95 11.61
CA VAL A 226 -18.50 -16.59 11.55
C VAL A 226 -19.27 -15.88 10.44
N SER A 227 -19.64 -16.63 9.41
CA SER A 227 -20.40 -16.17 8.23
C SER A 227 -21.77 -15.60 8.55
N ASP A 228 -22.25 -15.81 9.78
CA ASP A 228 -23.54 -15.32 10.26
C ASP A 228 -23.33 -14.48 11.52
N ALA A 229 -23.56 -13.17 11.39
CA ALA A 229 -23.47 -12.16 12.45
C ALA A 229 -24.39 -12.40 13.68
N LYS A 230 -25.06 -13.55 13.75
CA LYS A 230 -26.08 -13.89 14.75
C LYS A 230 -25.50 -14.51 16.04
N LEU A 231 -24.22 -14.90 16.05
CA LEU A 231 -23.57 -15.49 17.22
C LEU A 231 -22.34 -14.71 17.73
N ILE A 232 -22.33 -13.38 17.56
CA ILE A 232 -21.31 -12.46 18.13
C ILE A 232 -21.95 -11.57 19.22
N TYR A 233 -22.99 -12.06 19.91
CA TYR A 233 -23.70 -11.29 20.94
C TYR A 233 -23.54 -11.83 22.37
N ALA A 234 -22.78 -12.90 22.58
CA ALA A 234 -22.51 -13.39 23.92
C ALA A 234 -21.03 -13.81 24.05
N SER A 235 -20.34 -13.22 25.03
CA SER A 235 -19.06 -13.64 25.63
C SER A 235 -17.79 -13.72 24.75
N LYS A 236 -17.27 -12.59 24.25
CA LYS A 236 -15.96 -12.55 23.55
C LYS A 236 -15.00 -11.48 24.11
N ALA A 237 -15.05 -11.21 25.42
CA ALA A 237 -13.96 -10.54 26.12
C ALA A 237 -12.75 -11.48 26.37
N ASP A 238 -12.92 -12.77 26.08
CA ASP A 238 -12.03 -13.82 26.60
C ASP A 238 -10.80 -14.07 25.73
N ASP A 239 -10.73 -13.51 24.52
CA ASP A 239 -9.61 -13.75 23.61
C ASP A 239 -9.20 -12.49 22.83
N SER A 240 -8.38 -11.66 23.47
CA SER A 240 -7.74 -10.49 22.87
C SER A 240 -6.55 -10.92 22.03
N PHE A 241 -6.66 -10.85 20.70
CA PHE A 241 -5.52 -11.06 19.83
C PHE A 241 -4.61 -9.83 19.92
N GLU A 242 -3.34 -10.01 20.27
CA GLU A 242 -2.34 -8.95 20.45
C GLU A 242 -0.92 -9.50 20.23
N PHE A 243 -0.07 -8.76 19.54
CA PHE A 243 1.36 -9.08 19.37
C PHE A 243 2.24 -8.04 20.05
N THR A 244 3.16 -8.47 20.91
CA THR A 244 4.27 -7.61 21.35
C THR A 244 5.47 -7.87 20.46
N LEU A 245 5.95 -6.84 19.78
CA LEU A 245 7.12 -6.82 18.92
C LEU A 245 8.30 -6.15 19.62
N ARG A 246 9.51 -6.63 19.34
CA ARG A 246 10.75 -6.01 19.81
C ARG A 246 11.75 -5.86 18.67
N PRO A 247 12.59 -4.81 18.68
CA PRO A 247 13.71 -4.73 17.75
C PRO A 247 14.65 -5.91 17.94
N LEU A 248 15.17 -6.50 16.85
CA LEU A 248 16.13 -7.62 16.93
C LEU A 248 17.37 -7.28 17.78
N GLY A 249 17.82 -6.03 17.76
CA GLY A 249 18.95 -5.56 18.57
C GLY A 249 18.67 -5.41 20.07
N GLY A 250 17.49 -5.82 20.57
CA GLY A 250 17.12 -5.73 21.98
C GLY A 250 16.84 -4.31 22.50
N GLY A 251 16.80 -3.32 21.60
CA GLY A 251 16.55 -1.92 21.92
C GLY A 251 15.10 -1.61 22.30
N ARG A 252 14.84 -0.32 22.60
CA ARG A 252 13.51 0.27 22.80
C ARG A 252 13.15 1.18 21.62
N PRO A 253 11.85 1.52 21.44
CA PRO A 253 10.70 1.09 22.25
C PRO A 253 10.25 -0.34 21.92
N MET A 254 9.53 -0.97 22.85
CA MET A 254 8.72 -2.15 22.52
C MET A 254 7.49 -1.69 21.75
N MET A 255 6.87 -2.59 20.99
CA MET A 255 5.68 -2.22 20.23
C MET A 255 4.58 -3.26 20.46
N ASP A 256 3.40 -2.85 20.89
CA ASP A 256 2.25 -3.75 20.97
C ASP A 256 1.39 -3.55 19.73
N LEU A 257 0.77 -4.61 19.20
CA LEU A 257 -0.10 -4.60 18.04
C LEU A 257 -1.41 -5.28 18.42
N PHE A 258 -2.43 -4.47 18.70
CA PHE A 258 -3.77 -4.87 19.06
C PHE A 258 -4.62 -5.18 17.83
N TRP A 259 -5.46 -6.20 17.88
CA TRP A 259 -6.41 -6.41 16.79
C TRP A 259 -7.78 -5.82 17.15
N MET A 260 -8.29 -4.98 16.26
CA MET A 260 -9.55 -4.28 16.35
C MET A 260 -10.65 -5.07 15.65
N TYR A 261 -11.73 -5.31 16.38
CA TYR A 261 -12.92 -6.00 15.94
C TYR A 261 -14.06 -5.01 15.81
N THR A 262 -14.82 -5.08 14.72
CA THR A 262 -16.01 -4.23 14.52
C THR A 262 -17.27 -5.07 14.64
N SER A 263 -18.19 -4.63 15.49
CA SER A 263 -19.53 -5.19 15.65
C SER A 263 -20.59 -4.29 15.02
N ALA A 264 -21.87 -4.60 15.23
CA ALA A 264 -22.97 -3.80 14.71
C ALA A 264 -22.99 -2.36 15.27
N ASN A 265 -22.48 -2.14 16.48
CA ASN A 265 -22.64 -0.89 17.23
C ASN A 265 -21.32 -0.20 17.59
N GLU A 266 -20.20 -0.92 17.59
CA GLU A 266 -18.92 -0.41 18.09
C GLU A 266 -17.74 -1.11 17.41
N SER A 267 -16.57 -0.49 17.47
CA SER A 267 -15.29 -1.14 17.26
C SER A 267 -14.59 -1.33 18.61
N TRP A 268 -13.80 -2.38 18.80
CA TRP A 268 -13.12 -2.61 20.08
C TRP A 268 -11.79 -3.33 19.91
N VAL A 269 -10.86 -3.07 20.83
CA VAL A 269 -9.63 -3.86 21.02
C VAL A 269 -9.65 -4.49 22.41
N GLY A 270 -9.09 -5.69 22.53
CA GLY A 270 -8.89 -6.34 23.82
C GLY A 270 -7.51 -6.04 24.37
N GLY A 271 -7.38 -5.82 25.67
CA GLY A 271 -6.09 -5.71 26.35
C GLY A 271 -5.93 -6.78 27.43
N THR A 272 -4.68 -7.14 27.75
CA THR A 272 -4.37 -8.13 28.78
C THR A 272 -3.40 -7.55 29.81
N SER A 273 -3.79 -7.56 31.08
CA SER A 273 -2.91 -7.23 32.21
C SER A 273 -1.86 -8.31 32.44
N ARG A 274 -0.83 -8.00 33.24
CA ARG A 274 0.23 -8.95 33.63
C ARG A 274 -0.30 -10.14 34.44
N ASP A 275 -1.39 -9.96 35.18
CA ASP A 275 -2.07 -11.03 35.93
C ASP A 275 -3.06 -11.84 35.07
N GLY A 276 -3.15 -11.53 33.78
CA GLY A 276 -4.06 -12.19 32.84
C GLY A 276 -5.45 -11.56 32.77
N THR A 277 -5.74 -10.53 33.59
CA THR A 277 -7.03 -9.80 33.54
C THR A 277 -7.25 -9.21 32.15
N LYS A 278 -8.44 -9.42 31.58
CA LYS A 278 -8.82 -8.95 30.25
C LYS A 278 -9.59 -7.63 30.33
N TYR A 279 -9.27 -6.70 29.44
CA TYR A 279 -9.97 -5.43 29.26
C TYR A 279 -10.52 -5.32 27.85
N LYS A 280 -11.60 -4.55 27.69
CA LYS A 280 -12.16 -4.19 26.39
C LYS A 280 -12.20 -2.67 26.27
N TYR A 281 -11.50 -2.14 25.28
CA TYR A 281 -11.53 -0.72 24.94
C TYR A 281 -12.40 -0.55 23.71
N SER A 282 -13.46 0.26 23.83
CA SER A 282 -14.49 0.42 22.81
C SER A 282 -14.39 1.79 22.15
N TYR A 283 -14.68 1.83 20.86
CA TYR A 283 -14.53 2.96 19.95
C TYR A 283 -15.78 3.11 19.08
N PRO A 284 -16.00 4.29 18.47
CA PRO A 284 -17.02 4.46 17.45
C PRO A 284 -16.92 3.39 16.37
N ARG A 285 -18.07 2.91 15.89
CA ARG A 285 -18.14 1.83 14.89
C ARG A 285 -17.38 2.16 13.61
N ARG A 286 -17.48 3.39 13.12
CA ARG A 286 -16.92 3.81 11.84
C ARG A 286 -15.70 4.66 12.08
N ILE A 287 -14.53 4.02 12.14
CA ILE A 287 -13.25 4.72 12.18
C ILE A 287 -12.76 4.85 10.74
N ARG A 288 -12.88 6.05 10.18
CA ARG A 288 -12.30 6.38 8.88
C ARG A 288 -10.80 6.56 9.05
N ILE A 289 -10.02 6.02 8.12
CA ILE A 289 -8.55 6.10 8.13
C ILE A 289 -8.08 7.11 7.10
N CYS A 290 -7.23 8.00 7.56
CA CYS A 290 -6.54 9.05 6.83
C CYS A 290 -5.03 8.88 6.99
N ALA A 291 -4.23 9.77 6.41
CA ALA A 291 -2.79 9.76 6.51
C ALA A 291 -2.28 10.94 7.35
N GLY A 292 -1.13 10.74 8.00
CA GLY A 292 -0.42 11.74 8.79
C GLY A 292 1.09 11.64 8.55
N ASP A 293 1.78 12.76 8.69
CA ASP A 293 3.25 12.85 8.58
C ASP A 293 3.87 12.87 9.97
N LEU A 294 4.59 11.81 10.34
CA LEU A 294 5.40 11.78 11.54
C LEU A 294 6.88 11.72 11.14
N LEU A 295 7.58 12.83 11.34
CA LEU A 295 9.03 12.94 11.10
C LEU A 295 9.46 12.56 9.68
N GLY A 296 8.65 12.86 8.66
CA GLY A 296 8.92 12.54 7.26
C GLY A 296 8.50 11.14 6.83
N HIS A 297 7.85 10.40 7.72
CA HIS A 297 7.31 9.07 7.47
C HIS A 297 5.79 9.12 7.46
N ILE A 298 5.18 8.41 6.51
CA ILE A 298 3.73 8.27 6.47
C ILE A 298 3.25 7.31 7.56
N PHE A 299 2.24 7.77 8.29
CA PHE A 299 1.48 6.95 9.21
C PHE A 299 0.03 7.10 8.88
N TRP A 300 -0.73 6.05 9.11
CA TRP A 300 -2.17 6.13 8.94
C TRP A 300 -2.80 6.52 10.28
N VAL A 301 -3.87 7.29 10.28
CA VAL A 301 -4.49 7.84 11.50
C VAL A 301 -5.99 7.85 11.34
N PRO A 302 -6.77 7.87 12.44
CA PRO A 302 -8.18 8.22 12.30
C PRO A 302 -8.32 9.61 11.69
N CYS A 303 -9.27 9.76 10.78
CA CYS A 303 -9.54 11.06 10.16
C CYS A 303 -10.11 12.08 11.15
N ASP A 304 -10.85 11.58 12.15
CA ASP A 304 -11.52 12.38 13.18
C ASP A 304 -10.92 12.03 14.56
N PRO A 305 -9.63 12.32 14.80
CA PRO A 305 -8.91 11.86 15.99
C PRO A 305 -9.53 12.37 17.29
N GLU A 306 -10.18 13.53 17.31
CA GLU A 306 -10.90 14.06 18.46
C GLU A 306 -12.01 13.12 18.95
N THR A 307 -12.71 12.44 18.03
CA THR A 307 -13.80 11.51 18.37
C THR A 307 -13.30 10.24 19.10
N ILE A 308 -12.00 9.99 19.05
CA ILE A 308 -11.34 8.83 19.65
C ILE A 308 -10.51 9.24 20.87
N ILE A 309 -9.99 10.46 20.90
CA ILE A 309 -9.18 11.00 22.00
C ILE A 309 -10.07 11.49 23.16
N VAL A 310 -11.31 11.91 22.89
CA VAL A 310 -12.24 12.33 23.95
C VAL A 310 -12.77 11.09 24.68
N ILE A 311 -12.08 10.74 25.77
CA ILE A 311 -12.61 9.88 26.83
C ILE A 311 -13.17 10.79 27.91
N THR A 312 -14.49 10.73 28.11
CA THR A 312 -15.16 11.07 29.38
C THR A 312 -14.73 10.12 30.49
#